data_AF-A0A352EFU9-F1
#
_entry.id   AF-A0A352EFU9-F1
#
_cell.length_a   1.000
_cell.length_b   1.000
_cell.length_c   1.000
_cell.angle_alpha   90.00
_cell.angle_beta   90.00
_cell.angle_gamma   90.00
#
_symmetry.space_group_name_H-M   'P 1'
#
loop_
_entity.id
_entity.type
_entity.pdbx_description
1 polymer ?
#
loop_
_entity_poly.entity_id
_entity_poly.type
_entity_poly.pdbx_seq_one_letter_code
_entity_poly.pdbx_strand_id
1 'polypeptide(L)'
;MEPLYRKYPIFIENSLTGKKEIFLPVSDGRVGMYVCGPTVYSDVHLGNARTFTSYDFMFRYFKHLGYQVRYVRNITDAGHLENDADEGEDKIAKKARIEQLEPMEIVQRYTVDFHEVMEK
;
A
#
# COMPACT_ATOMS: atom_id res chain seq x y z
N MET A 1 8.64 -15.34 -26.21
CA MET A 1 9.85 -14.71 -25.65
C MET A 1 10.02 -15.26 -24.24
N GLU A 2 11.21 -15.70 -23.84
CA GLU A 2 11.44 -16.21 -22.49
C GLU A 2 11.29 -15.07 -21.46
N PRO A 3 10.69 -15.30 -20.28
CA PRO A 3 10.55 -14.26 -19.27
C PRO A 3 11.91 -13.75 -18.79
N LEU A 4 12.06 -12.42 -18.69
CA LEU A 4 13.31 -11.80 -18.28
C LEU A 4 13.74 -12.19 -16.86
N TYR A 5 12.78 -12.51 -15.99
CA TYR A 5 13.05 -12.92 -14.61
C TYR A 5 13.89 -14.22 -14.51
N ARG A 6 13.92 -15.05 -15.55
CA ARG A 6 14.77 -16.25 -15.60
C ARG A 6 16.23 -15.92 -15.88
N LYS A 7 16.48 -14.83 -16.61
CA LYS A 7 17.82 -14.39 -17.02
C LYS A 7 18.42 -13.39 -16.04
N TYR A 8 17.59 -12.55 -15.43
CA TYR A 8 18.01 -11.46 -14.56
C TYR A 8 17.43 -11.66 -13.15
N PRO A 9 18.20 -12.26 -12.21
CA PRO A 9 17.74 -12.45 -10.85
C PRO A 9 17.57 -11.11 -10.14
N ILE A 10 16.52 -11.00 -9.32
CA ILE A 10 16.22 -9.80 -8.53
C ILE A 10 16.73 -10.01 -7.11
N PHE A 11 17.31 -8.97 -6.53
CA PHE A 11 17.66 -8.92 -5.13
C PHE A 11 16.80 -7.88 -4.41
N ILE A 12 16.18 -8.27 -3.30
CA ILE A 12 15.33 -7.40 -2.49
C ILE A 12 15.89 -7.32 -1.08
N GLU A 13 15.90 -6.13 -0.50
CA GLU A 13 16.25 -5.95 0.90
C GLU A 13 15.13 -6.46 1.79
N ASN A 14 15.44 -7.50 2.57
CA ASN A 14 14.49 -8.14 3.47
C ASN A 14 14.64 -7.55 4.88
N SER A 15 13.65 -6.77 5.32
CA SER A 15 13.66 -6.13 6.65
C SER A 15 13.71 -7.13 7.81
N LEU A 16 13.29 -8.40 7.63
CA LEU A 16 13.38 -9.43 8.67
C LEU A 16 14.83 -9.85 8.95
N THR A 17 15.69 -9.82 7.92
CA THR A 17 17.09 -10.26 8.01
C THR A 17 18.08 -9.10 7.91
N GLY A 18 17.63 -7.94 7.47
CA GLY A 18 18.44 -6.75 7.22
C GLY A 18 19.40 -6.90 6.05
N LYS A 19 19.14 -7.82 5.12
CA LYS A 19 20.06 -8.18 4.03
C LYS A 19 19.35 -8.18 2.68
N LYS A 20 20.13 -7.97 1.62
CA LYS A 20 19.68 -8.19 0.24
C LYS A 20 19.69 -9.68 -0.06
N GLU A 21 18.53 -10.21 -0.43
CA GLU A 21 18.32 -11.64 -0.71
C GLU A 21 17.79 -11.81 -2.12
N ILE A 22 18.10 -12.96 -2.74
CA ILE A 22 17.53 -13.31 -4.04
C ILE A 22 16.02 -13.48 -3.87
N PHE A 23 15.24 -12.75 -4.66
CA PHE A 23 13.79 -12.89 -4.66
C PHE A 23 13.40 -14.18 -5.40
N LEU A 24 12.80 -15.10 -4.65
CA LEU A 24 12.23 -16.34 -5.17
C LEU A 24 10.72 -16.34 -4.88
N PRO A 25 9.86 -16.34 -5.91
CA PRO A 25 8.43 -16.38 -5.67
C PRO A 25 8.00 -17.74 -5.10
N VAL A 26 6.93 -17.74 -4.30
CA VAL A 26 6.33 -18.97 -3.74
C VAL A 26 5.82 -19.91 -4.85
N SER A 27 5.38 -19.37 -5.98
CA SER A 27 4.98 -20.13 -7.17
C SER A 27 5.71 -19.58 -8.39
N ASP A 28 6.33 -20.44 -9.20
CA ASP A 28 7.11 -20.00 -10.37
C ASP A 28 6.28 -19.07 -11.27
N GLY A 29 6.91 -17.97 -11.69
CA GLY A 29 6.30 -16.95 -12.53
C GLY A 29 5.17 -16.13 -11.89
N ARG A 30 4.80 -16.35 -10.61
CA ARG A 30 3.68 -15.66 -9.94
C ARG A 30 4.13 -14.92 -8.68
N VAL A 31 3.80 -13.65 -8.60
CA VAL A 31 4.11 -12.80 -7.44
C VAL A 31 2.82 -12.32 -6.79
N GLY A 32 2.66 -12.61 -5.50
CA GLY A 32 1.67 -11.95 -4.64
C GLY A 32 2.34 -10.79 -3.91
N MET A 33 1.81 -9.57 -4.07
CA MET A 33 2.35 -8.38 -3.42
C MET A 33 1.24 -7.68 -2.63
N TYR A 34 1.43 -7.55 -1.32
CA TYR A 34 0.55 -6.78 -0.44
C TYR A 34 1.27 -5.54 0.06
N VAL A 35 0.62 -4.39 -0.02
CA VAL A 35 1.12 -3.12 0.52
C VAL A 35 0.02 -2.50 1.35
N CYS A 36 0.33 -2.10 2.58
CA CYS A 36 -0.62 -1.39 3.43
C CYS A 36 -1.06 -0.09 2.74
N GLY A 37 -2.38 0.14 2.66
CA GLY A 37 -2.94 1.36 2.11
C GLY A 37 -3.19 2.45 3.16
N PRO A 38 -3.91 3.52 2.76
CA PRO A 38 -4.14 4.67 3.63
C PRO A 38 -5.21 4.39 4.69
N THR A 39 -5.10 5.09 5.82
CA THR A 39 -6.21 5.30 6.75
C THR A 39 -6.94 6.58 6.33
N VAL A 40 -8.20 6.46 5.92
CA VAL A 40 -8.94 7.52 5.20
C VAL A 40 -9.67 8.48 6.15
N TYR A 41 -8.90 9.16 7.00
CA TYR A 41 -9.40 10.20 7.93
C TYR A 41 -8.87 11.61 7.62
N SER A 42 -7.94 11.73 6.67
CA SER A 42 -7.34 12.99 6.24
C SER A 42 -6.82 12.88 4.80
N ASP A 43 -6.50 14.03 4.19
CA ASP A 43 -5.91 14.09 2.85
C ASP A 43 -4.59 13.31 2.77
N VAL A 44 -4.30 12.80 1.58
CA VAL A 44 -3.09 12.03 1.32
C VAL A 44 -1.91 12.97 1.18
N HIS A 45 -0.97 12.91 2.14
CA HIS A 45 0.23 13.72 2.10
C HIS A 45 1.33 13.13 1.20
N LEU A 46 2.30 13.97 0.81
CA LEU A 46 3.40 13.59 -0.08
C LEU A 46 4.20 12.36 0.40
N GLY A 47 4.35 12.19 1.72
CA GLY A 47 4.97 10.99 2.31
C GLY A 47 4.26 9.68 1.93
N ASN A 48 2.93 9.67 1.88
CA ASN A 48 2.14 8.50 1.48
C ASN A 48 2.28 8.26 -0.03
N ALA A 49 2.18 9.34 -0.82
CA ALA A 49 2.37 9.27 -2.28
C ALA A 49 3.73 8.66 -2.65
N ARG A 50 4.82 9.07 -1.97
CA ARG A 50 6.16 8.49 -2.17
C ARG A 50 6.17 6.96 -2.00
N THR A 51 5.54 6.46 -0.94
CA THR A 51 5.45 5.03 -0.66
C THR A 51 4.66 4.31 -1.76
N PHE A 52 3.48 4.81 -2.11
CA PHE A 52 2.63 4.19 -3.12
C PHE A 52 3.27 4.18 -4.51
N THR A 53 3.95 5.27 -4.90
CA THR A 53 4.71 5.35 -6.15
C THR A 53 5.90 4.39 -6.17
N SER A 54 6.59 4.20 -5.03
CA SER A 54 7.71 3.27 -4.93
C SER A 54 7.26 1.82 -5.17
N TYR A 55 6.13 1.43 -4.58
CA TYR A 55 5.57 0.09 -4.80
C TYR A 55 4.89 -0.06 -6.17
N ASP A 56 4.33 1.00 -6.75
CA ASP A 56 3.87 0.99 -8.13
C ASP A 56 5.03 0.75 -9.10
N PHE A 57 6.19 1.38 -8.87
CA PHE A 57 7.41 1.10 -9.62
C PHE A 57 7.83 -0.38 -9.49
N MET A 58 7.82 -0.94 -8.28
CA MET A 58 8.10 -2.37 -8.08
C MET A 58 7.11 -3.27 -8.83
N PHE A 59 5.81 -2.99 -8.75
CA PHE A 59 4.76 -3.72 -9.47
C PHE A 59 5.01 -3.71 -10.99
N ARG A 60 5.27 -2.52 -11.56
CA ARG A 60 5.57 -2.36 -12.98
C ARG A 60 6.85 -3.08 -13.38
N TYR A 61 7.87 -3.04 -12.53
CA TYR A 61 9.14 -3.72 -12.79
C TYR A 61 8.98 -5.24 -12.79
N PHE A 62 8.27 -5.83 -11.83
CA PHE A 62 7.96 -7.26 -11.84
C PHE A 62 7.16 -7.66 -13.08
N LYS A 63 6.18 -6.85 -13.49
CA LYS A 63 5.45 -7.09 -14.74
C LYS A 63 6.35 -7.01 -15.97
N HIS A 64 7.23 -6.00 -16.04
CA HIS A 64 8.20 -5.86 -17.12
C HIS A 64 9.10 -7.09 -17.23
N LEU A 65 9.50 -7.67 -16.09
CA LEU A 65 10.32 -8.88 -16.06
C LEU A 65 9.57 -10.16 -16.49
N GLY A 66 8.26 -10.10 -16.68
CA GLY A 66 7.42 -11.20 -17.14
C GLY A 66 6.75 -12.00 -16.03
N TYR A 67 6.72 -11.50 -14.79
CA TYR A 67 5.92 -12.12 -13.73
C TYR A 67 4.43 -11.83 -13.90
N GLN A 68 3.59 -12.80 -13.54
CA GLN A 68 2.18 -12.58 -13.27
C GLN A 68 2.03 -12.07 -11.84
N VAL A 69 1.75 -10.78 -11.69
CA VAL A 69 1.68 -10.12 -10.37
C VAL A 69 0.24 -9.88 -9.95
N ARG A 70 -0.14 -10.36 -8.76
CA ARG A 70 -1.35 -9.93 -8.05
C ARG A 70 -0.94 -8.90 -7.00
N TYR A 71 -1.28 -7.64 -7.24
CA TYR A 71 -1.04 -6.54 -6.33
C TYR A 71 -2.32 -6.21 -5.56
N VAL A 72 -2.25 -6.25 -4.22
CA VAL A 72 -3.35 -5.94 -3.31
C VAL A 72 -2.93 -4.80 -2.40
N ARG A 73 -3.79 -3.80 -2.28
CA ARG A 73 -3.65 -2.67 -1.35
C ARG A 73 -4.99 -2.46 -0.66
N ASN A 74 -5.00 -2.46 0.67
CA ASN A 74 -6.23 -2.26 1.44
C ASN A 74 -6.58 -0.76 1.53
N ILE A 75 -7.76 -0.46 2.09
CA ILE A 75 -8.10 0.84 2.63
C ILE A 75 -8.47 0.59 4.09
N THR A 76 -7.99 1.41 5.01
CA THR A 76 -8.37 1.33 6.43
C THR A 76 -9.50 2.32 6.67
N ASP A 77 -10.73 1.81 6.64
CA ASP A 77 -12.00 2.54 6.75
C ASP A 77 -12.65 2.45 8.14
N ALA A 78 -12.07 1.66 9.04
CA ALA A 78 -12.48 1.57 10.45
C ALA A 78 -11.26 1.36 11.36
N GLY A 79 -11.31 1.91 12.58
CA GLY A 79 -10.26 1.73 13.58
C GLY A 79 -9.03 2.61 13.31
N HIS A 80 -7.85 2.05 13.60
CA HIS A 80 -6.55 2.72 13.56
C HIS A 80 -6.37 3.77 14.67
N LEU A 81 -6.15 3.26 15.88
CA LEU A 81 -6.01 4.04 17.12
C LEU A 81 -4.75 4.92 17.06
N GLU A 82 -4.72 5.99 17.85
CA GLU A 82 -3.62 6.96 17.80
C GLU A 82 -2.25 6.40 18.24
N ASN A 83 -2.20 5.24 18.91
CA ASN A 83 -0.96 4.60 19.35
C ASN A 83 -0.83 3.14 18.87
N ASP A 84 0.42 2.70 18.70
CA ASP A 84 0.81 1.29 18.42
C ASP A 84 0.40 0.31 19.54
N ALA A 85 -0.08 0.81 20.68
CA ALA A 85 -0.51 0.05 21.84
C ALA A 85 -2.02 -0.28 21.85
N ASP A 86 -2.74 -0.01 20.76
CA ASP A 86 -4.21 -0.12 20.69
C ASP A 86 -4.94 0.64 21.82
N GLU A 87 -4.31 1.70 22.33
CA GLU A 87 -4.89 2.63 23.29
C GLU A 87 -5.04 4.00 22.64
N GLY A 88 -6.28 4.47 22.51
CA GLY A 88 -6.55 5.79 21.97
C GLY A 88 -7.94 5.89 21.39
N GLU A 89 -8.22 7.04 20.80
CA GLU A 89 -9.48 7.26 20.11
C GLU A 89 -9.34 6.94 18.63
N ASP A 90 -10.39 6.38 18.03
CA ASP A 90 -10.45 6.13 16.59
C ASP A 90 -10.30 7.45 15.82
N LYS A 91 -9.29 7.52 14.94
CA LYS A 91 -8.97 8.74 14.19
C LYS A 91 -10.12 9.21 13.29
N ILE A 92 -10.89 8.27 12.73
CA ILE A 92 -12.06 8.55 11.90
C ILE A 92 -13.18 9.10 12.79
N ALA A 93 -13.46 8.47 13.93
CA ALA A 93 -14.49 8.94 14.86
C ALA A 93 -14.16 10.33 15.43
N LYS A 94 -12.90 10.57 15.78
CA LYS A 94 -12.40 11.87 16.24
C LYS A 94 -12.61 12.96 15.18
N LYS A 95 -12.25 12.65 13.92
CA LYS A 95 -12.43 13.57 12.78
C LYS A 95 -13.90 13.87 12.50
N ALA A 96 -14.75 12.84 12.49
CA ALA A 96 -16.19 12.94 12.26
C ALA A 96 -16.86 13.90 13.25
N ARG A 97 -16.54 13.82 14.55
CA ARG A 97 -17.07 14.75 15.56
C ARG A 97 -16.58 16.18 15.40
N ILE A 98 -15.33 16.38 14.99
CA ILE A 98 -14.79 17.73 14.74
C ILE A 98 -15.50 18.38 13.55
N GLU A 99 -15.76 17.61 12.49
CA GLU A 99 -16.41 18.11 11.28
C GLU A 99 -17.95 18.07 11.33
N GLN A 100 -18.53 17.50 12.39
CA GLN A 100 -19.97 17.27 12.53
C GLN A 100 -20.56 16.47 11.37
N LEU A 101 -19.86 15.41 10.96
CA LEU A 101 -20.24 14.51 9.87
C LEU A 101 -20.31 13.07 10.37
N GLU A 102 -20.96 12.20 9.59
CA GLU A 102 -20.95 10.77 9.87
C GLU A 102 -19.56 10.16 9.53
N PRO A 103 -19.05 9.19 10.32
CA PRO A 103 -17.74 8.56 10.06
C PRO A 103 -17.58 8.02 8.64
N MET A 104 -18.63 7.45 8.06
CA MET A 104 -18.60 6.93 6.69
C MET A 104 -18.58 8.03 5.63
N GLU A 105 -19.08 9.24 5.93
CA GLU A 105 -18.93 10.40 5.04
C GLU A 105 -17.47 10.86 4.99
N ILE A 106 -16.77 10.83 6.13
CA ILE A 106 -15.33 11.10 6.22
C ILE A 106 -14.53 10.08 5.39
N VAL A 107 -14.78 8.80 5.63
CA VAL A 107 -14.14 7.69 4.90
C VAL A 107 -14.34 7.84 3.40
N GLN A 108 -15.58 8.07 2.97
CA GLN A 108 -15.89 8.21 1.55
C GLN A 108 -15.16 9.42 0.93
N ARG A 109 -15.19 10.58 1.60
CA ARG A 109 -14.52 11.80 1.11
C ARG A 109 -13.04 11.56 0.87
N TYR A 110 -12.33 11.05 1.89
CA TYR A 110 -10.88 10.88 1.80
C TYR A 110 -10.47 9.66 0.94
N THR A 111 -11.35 8.67 0.77
CA THR A 111 -11.13 7.59 -0.20
C THR A 111 -11.19 8.11 -1.64
N VAL A 112 -12.16 8.97 -1.96
CA VAL A 112 -12.27 9.58 -3.29
C VAL A 112 -11.06 10.47 -3.57
N ASP A 113 -10.71 11.35 -2.63
CA ASP A 113 -9.51 12.20 -2.74
C ASP A 113 -8.24 11.36 -2.96
N PHE A 114 -8.05 10.28 -2.20
CA PHE A 114 -6.94 9.37 -2.40
C PHE A 114 -6.86 8.81 -3.82
N HIS A 115 -7.98 8.37 -4.40
CA HIS A 115 -7.98 7.88 -5.78
C HIS A 115 -7.67 8.98 -6.78
N GLU A 116 -8.25 10.18 -6.63
CA GLU A 116 -7.98 11.30 -7.52
C GLU A 116 -6.51 11.76 -7.48
N VAL A 117 -5.88 11.76 -6.30
CA VAL A 117 -4.46 12.09 -6.15
C VAL A 117 -3.58 11.01 -6.77
N MET A 118 -3.93 9.74 -6.62
CA MET A 118 -3.13 8.62 -7.16
C MET A 118 -3.33 8.35 -8.65
N GLU A 119 -4.39 8.88 -9.27
CA GLU A 119 -4.63 8.79 -10.72
C GLU A 119 -3.86 9.84 -11.54
N LYS A 120 -3.48 10.96 -10.93
CA LYS A 120 -2.75 12.07 -11.57
C LYS A 120 -1.25 11.78 -11.66
#